data_AF-A0A0W0SC69-F1
#
_entry.id   AF-A0A0W0SC69-F1
#
_cell.length_a   1.000
_cell.length_b   1.000
_cell.length_c   1.000
_cell.angle_alpha   90.00
_cell.angle_beta   90.00
_cell.angle_gamma   90.00
#
_symmetry.space_group_name_H-M   'P 1'
#
loop_
_entity.id
_entity.type
_entity.pdbx_description
1 polymer ?
#
loop_
_entity_poly.entity_id
_entity_poly.type
_entity_poly.pdbx_seq_one_letter_code
_entity_poly.pdbx_strand_id
1 'polypeptide(L)'
;MKEKFEEISKRLSGLGINLQNAPPLENNDETMQHMAYIDHLNHAAYEAIEEQYSKFDPNFNIEEQLQFFKRIIAIKNILRELQVIHNELTKSLCQKSAIYIHNEDDISLNEKYILPELKGKKTKEIVRANFYQLLENIKNNNSLSTAEADYVYSLLMQIVSRPGGINLIVKLNYLLTTKEAKLVLTPSNDFECSMAAAGFAKINPNYSSKSITPEQELRTILKRETVPGVGVKKILIGIDFRYNDKISSLNLDTYASTGNGLTDAGPPFILLAHELIHGLHNLTGKARYNFSPFFHGPQYRDDPLMSLLYPMSSLFSLGPAAEEYWTIEEGNLCENVIRKEHGYFFRTGHISAEPGGRGIRDLYYLGLARSYNISNLTRCQEYINLLEIEESDVDDEVVDKLLKFEKFNTWSYSLTDLIHLCKSISPYQLKKMEKIIAQFKNPGDEAPDQELLLKDFLMEIPPKMAQLFIAISKDNLVDEDKEIDPEVLDKALTTIKKINELLKASDLPSPLRDHFEQFTKDIESKADRPHRLVF
;
A
#
# COMPACT_ATOMS: atom_id res chain seq x y z
N MET A 1 4.77 -26.21 1.34
CA MET A 1 3.68 -25.25 1.62
C MET A 1 3.27 -25.31 3.08
N LYS A 2 2.99 -26.50 3.61
CA LYS A 2 2.68 -26.73 5.04
C LYS A 2 3.65 -26.06 6.03
N GLU A 3 4.96 -26.27 5.88
CA GLU A 3 5.97 -25.66 6.76
C GLU A 3 5.91 -24.12 6.75
N LYS A 4 5.75 -23.51 5.58
CA LYS A 4 5.55 -22.04 5.46
C LYS A 4 4.30 -21.59 6.24
N PHE A 5 3.21 -22.34 6.15
CA PHE A 5 1.98 -22.03 6.90
C PHE A 5 2.13 -22.22 8.40
N GLU A 6 2.82 -23.26 8.85
CA GLU A 6 3.10 -23.49 10.27
C GLU A 6 3.98 -22.36 10.84
N GLU A 7 5.01 -21.93 10.09
CA GLU A 7 5.87 -20.81 10.46
C GLU A 7 5.10 -19.49 10.56
N ILE A 8 4.30 -19.15 9.54
CA ILE A 8 3.46 -17.95 9.54
C ILE A 8 2.46 -17.98 10.70
N SER A 9 1.79 -19.13 10.90
CA SER A 9 0.80 -19.29 11.96
C SER A 9 1.43 -19.13 13.34
N LYS A 10 2.64 -19.67 13.54
CA LYS A 10 3.43 -19.49 14.77
C LYS A 10 3.81 -18.02 14.98
N ARG A 11 4.24 -17.31 13.93
CA ARG A 11 4.59 -15.88 14.01
C ARG A 11 3.36 -15.01 14.36
N LEU A 12 2.22 -15.26 13.74
CA LEU A 12 0.95 -14.58 14.07
C LEU A 12 0.52 -14.87 15.51
N SER A 13 0.60 -16.14 15.94
CA SER A 13 0.27 -16.53 17.32
C SER A 13 1.22 -15.89 18.33
N GLY A 14 2.52 -15.76 18.00
CA GLY A 14 3.51 -15.05 18.80
C GLY A 14 3.24 -13.54 18.93
N LEU A 15 2.49 -12.95 17.98
CA LEU A 15 1.96 -11.59 18.06
C LEU A 15 0.62 -11.52 18.79
N GLY A 16 0.18 -12.60 19.45
CA GLY A 16 -1.06 -12.67 20.21
C GLY A 16 -2.33 -12.81 19.36
N ILE A 17 -2.21 -13.21 18.09
CA ILE A 17 -3.35 -13.40 17.19
C ILE A 17 -3.85 -14.83 17.34
N ASN A 18 -5.11 -14.99 17.74
CA ASN A 18 -5.71 -16.30 17.95
C ASN A 18 -6.19 -16.90 16.62
N LEU A 19 -5.52 -17.97 16.17
CA LEU A 19 -5.87 -18.69 14.95
C LEU A 19 -6.77 -19.87 15.28
N GLN A 20 -7.96 -19.91 14.69
CA GLN A 20 -8.97 -20.92 14.99
C GLN A 20 -8.81 -22.20 14.15
N ASN A 21 -8.08 -22.14 13.04
CA ASN A 21 -7.95 -23.25 12.10
C ASN A 21 -6.53 -23.81 12.09
N ALA A 22 -6.42 -25.14 12.04
CA ALA A 22 -5.16 -25.81 11.76
C ALA A 22 -4.81 -25.73 10.26
N PRO A 23 -3.52 -25.76 9.88
CA PRO A 23 -3.12 -25.89 8.49
C PRO A 23 -3.78 -27.11 7.84
N PRO A 24 -4.15 -27.04 6.55
CA PRO A 24 -4.81 -28.14 5.86
C PRO A 24 -3.90 -29.38 5.75
N LEU A 25 -4.53 -30.55 5.72
CA LEU A 25 -3.87 -31.86 5.58
C LEU A 25 -3.68 -32.19 4.09
N GLU A 26 -2.53 -32.75 3.72
CA GLU A 26 -2.20 -33.13 2.34
C GLU A 26 -3.24 -34.13 1.78
N ASN A 27 -4.03 -33.70 0.78
CA ASN A 27 -5.08 -34.48 0.11
C ASN A 27 -5.36 -33.93 -1.30
N ASN A 28 -6.16 -34.63 -2.13
CA ASN A 28 -6.40 -34.31 -3.55
C ASN A 28 -6.94 -32.89 -3.90
N ASP A 29 -7.46 -32.11 -2.94
CA ASP A 29 -7.92 -30.71 -3.15
C ASP A 29 -7.05 -29.67 -2.41
N GLU A 30 -5.75 -29.98 -2.34
CA GLU A 30 -4.74 -29.22 -1.59
C GLU A 30 -4.71 -27.72 -1.94
N THR A 31 -4.85 -27.35 -3.23
CA THR A 31 -4.76 -25.93 -3.65
C THR A 31 -5.93 -25.09 -3.12
N MET A 32 -7.16 -25.60 -3.17
CA MET A 32 -8.34 -24.87 -2.70
C MET A 32 -8.32 -24.72 -1.18
N GLN A 33 -7.93 -25.78 -0.47
CA GLN A 33 -7.77 -25.77 0.99
C GLN A 33 -6.66 -24.80 1.43
N HIS A 34 -5.53 -24.79 0.74
CA HIS A 34 -4.48 -23.80 0.96
C HIS A 34 -4.97 -22.37 0.72
N MET A 35 -5.80 -22.15 -0.31
CA MET A 35 -6.37 -20.83 -0.58
C MET A 35 -7.30 -20.37 0.54
N ALA A 36 -8.18 -21.26 1.02
CA ALA A 36 -9.05 -20.99 2.17
C ALA A 36 -8.26 -20.70 3.45
N TYR A 37 -7.12 -21.38 3.63
CA TYR A 37 -6.26 -21.15 4.78
C TYR A 37 -5.53 -19.81 4.71
N ILE A 38 -5.00 -19.40 3.54
CA ILE A 38 -4.44 -18.05 3.37
C ILE A 38 -5.50 -16.99 3.60
N ASP A 39 -6.70 -17.19 3.06
CA ASP A 39 -7.84 -16.30 3.26
C ASP A 39 -8.06 -16.11 4.77
N HIS A 40 -8.17 -17.19 5.54
CA HIS A 40 -8.29 -17.13 7.00
C HIS A 40 -7.14 -16.37 7.69
N LEU A 41 -5.88 -16.65 7.33
CA LEU A 41 -4.72 -16.00 7.93
C LEU A 41 -4.67 -14.49 7.62
N ASN A 42 -5.00 -14.09 6.39
CA ASN A 42 -5.10 -12.69 6.00
C ASN A 42 -6.14 -11.95 6.82
N HIS A 43 -7.34 -12.53 6.98
CA HIS A 43 -8.42 -11.91 7.75
C HIS A 43 -8.01 -11.75 9.23
N ALA A 44 -7.48 -12.80 9.85
CA ALA A 44 -7.03 -12.74 11.24
C ALA A 44 -5.92 -11.68 11.46
N ALA A 45 -4.99 -11.54 10.51
CA ALA A 45 -3.93 -10.55 10.57
C ALA A 45 -4.47 -9.11 10.45
N TYR A 46 -5.37 -8.85 9.50
CA TYR A 46 -5.97 -7.52 9.36
C TYR A 46 -6.92 -7.17 10.52
N GLU A 47 -7.73 -8.11 11.00
CA GLU A 47 -8.54 -7.92 12.21
C GLU A 47 -7.67 -7.54 13.41
N ALA A 48 -6.50 -8.16 13.56
CA ALA A 48 -5.55 -7.83 14.62
C ALA A 48 -4.91 -6.44 14.46
N ILE A 49 -4.59 -6.03 13.23
CA ILE A 49 -4.13 -4.65 12.95
C ILE A 49 -5.21 -3.65 13.38
N GLU A 50 -6.46 -3.93 13.04
CA GLU A 50 -7.57 -3.06 13.37
C GLU A 50 -7.91 -3.03 14.87
N GLU A 51 -7.84 -4.17 15.55
CA GLU A 51 -7.93 -4.24 17.01
C GLU A 51 -6.79 -3.43 17.65
N GLN A 52 -5.57 -3.52 17.10
CA GLN A 52 -4.45 -2.73 17.58
C GLN A 52 -4.71 -1.24 17.40
N TYR A 53 -5.14 -0.78 16.22
CA TYR A 53 -5.53 0.62 15.98
C TYR A 53 -6.60 1.13 16.94
N SER A 54 -7.51 0.27 17.44
CA SER A 54 -8.53 0.67 18.43
C SER A 54 -7.95 1.09 19.79
N LYS A 55 -6.71 0.67 20.07
CA LYS A 55 -6.01 0.90 21.33
C LYS A 55 -5.06 2.09 21.26
N PHE A 56 -5.06 2.84 20.16
CA PHE A 56 -4.17 4.00 19.99
C PHE A 56 -4.51 5.10 21.00
N ASP A 57 -3.49 5.61 21.68
CA ASP A 57 -3.56 6.75 22.57
C ASP A 57 -2.39 7.70 22.24
N PRO A 58 -2.66 8.96 21.83
CA PRO A 58 -1.62 9.96 21.57
C PRO A 58 -0.86 10.35 22.83
N ASN A 59 -1.38 10.05 24.03
CA ASN A 59 -0.68 10.30 25.30
C ASN A 59 0.28 9.16 25.68
N PHE A 60 0.40 8.11 24.86
CA PHE A 60 1.41 7.08 25.05
C PHE A 60 2.81 7.70 25.04
N ASN A 61 3.66 7.23 25.95
CA ASN A 61 5.07 7.61 25.93
C ASN A 61 5.78 6.99 24.70
N ILE A 62 7.00 7.45 24.42
CA ILE A 62 7.79 6.98 23.26
C ILE A 62 7.87 5.46 23.18
N GLU A 63 8.11 4.77 24.30
CA GLU A 63 8.24 3.30 24.29
C GLU A 63 6.91 2.61 23.98
N GLU A 64 5.81 3.08 24.57
CA GLU A 64 4.46 2.58 24.31
C GLU A 64 4.06 2.81 22.84
N GLN A 65 4.32 4.00 22.29
CA GLN A 65 4.10 4.29 20.88
C GLN A 65 4.93 3.37 19.96
N LEU A 66 6.21 3.17 20.29
CA LEU A 66 7.08 2.27 19.53
C LEU A 66 6.57 0.83 19.56
N GLN A 67 6.22 0.29 20.74
CA GLN A 67 5.69 -1.07 20.86
C GLN A 67 4.39 -1.24 20.08
N PHE A 68 3.50 -0.23 20.16
CA PHE A 68 2.24 -0.19 19.43
C PHE A 68 2.45 -0.34 17.92
N PHE A 69 3.32 0.50 17.34
CA PHE A 69 3.55 0.49 15.89
C PHE A 69 4.42 -0.68 15.44
N LYS A 70 5.43 -1.10 16.22
CA LYS A 70 6.24 -2.30 15.92
C LYS A 70 5.37 -3.54 15.72
N ARG A 71 4.33 -3.71 16.55
CA ARG A 71 3.38 -4.82 16.40
C ARG A 71 2.67 -4.76 15.05
N ILE A 72 2.21 -3.58 14.62
CA ILE A 72 1.53 -3.40 13.33
C ILE A 72 2.50 -3.69 12.17
N ILE A 73 3.75 -3.19 12.24
CA ILE A 73 4.79 -3.50 11.22
C ILE A 73 5.00 -5.00 11.11
N ALA A 74 5.11 -5.71 12.23
CA ALA A 74 5.32 -7.15 12.26
C ALA A 74 4.15 -7.90 11.58
N ILE A 75 2.91 -7.50 11.84
CA ILE A 75 1.73 -8.10 11.19
C ILE A 75 1.70 -7.78 9.69
N LYS A 76 1.94 -6.53 9.29
CA LYS A 76 1.99 -6.12 7.87
C LYS A 76 3.10 -6.85 7.09
N ASN A 77 4.23 -7.11 7.73
CA ASN A 77 5.29 -7.91 7.12
C ASN A 77 4.84 -9.35 6.85
N ILE A 78 4.07 -9.96 7.76
CA ILE A 78 3.48 -11.29 7.53
C ILE A 78 2.45 -11.26 6.39
N LEU A 79 1.60 -10.22 6.34
CA LEU A 79 0.62 -10.04 5.25
C LEU A 79 1.28 -9.96 3.87
N ARG A 80 2.45 -9.31 3.78
CA ARG A 80 3.26 -9.29 2.56
C ARG A 80 3.67 -10.71 2.13
N GLU A 81 4.15 -11.53 3.06
CA GLU A 81 4.53 -12.92 2.78
C GLU A 81 3.32 -13.75 2.35
N LEU A 82 2.17 -13.57 3.01
CA LEU A 82 0.91 -14.22 2.63
C LEU A 82 0.48 -13.84 1.20
N GLN A 83 0.69 -12.59 0.78
CA GLN A 83 0.39 -12.15 -0.58
C GLN A 83 1.28 -12.84 -1.63
N VAL A 84 2.54 -13.12 -1.33
CA VAL A 84 3.42 -13.91 -2.21
C VAL A 84 2.90 -15.34 -2.36
N ILE A 85 2.53 -15.99 -1.25
CA ILE A 85 1.96 -17.34 -1.30
C ILE A 85 0.61 -17.33 -2.05
N HIS A 86 -0.22 -16.29 -1.86
CA HIS A 86 -1.47 -16.13 -2.60
C HIS A 86 -1.24 -16.02 -4.12
N ASN A 87 -0.18 -15.34 -4.56
CA ASN A 87 0.21 -15.29 -5.97
C ASN A 87 0.54 -16.70 -6.51
N GLU A 88 1.33 -17.49 -5.76
CA GLU A 88 1.69 -18.87 -6.13
C GLU A 88 0.45 -19.78 -6.25
N LEU A 89 -0.47 -19.71 -5.29
CA LEU A 89 -1.70 -20.50 -5.30
C LEU A 89 -2.66 -20.06 -6.42
N THR A 90 -2.79 -18.75 -6.66
CA THR A 90 -3.66 -18.23 -7.72
C THR A 90 -3.20 -18.71 -9.08
N LYS A 91 -1.89 -18.67 -9.33
CA LYS A 91 -1.30 -19.25 -10.55
C LYS A 91 -1.69 -20.71 -10.74
N SER A 92 -1.59 -21.51 -9.67
CA SER A 92 -1.96 -22.93 -9.68
C SER A 92 -3.46 -23.15 -9.95
N LEU A 93 -4.34 -22.31 -9.39
CA LEU A 93 -5.78 -22.36 -9.66
C LEU A 93 -6.11 -21.95 -11.11
N CYS A 94 -5.50 -20.87 -11.61
CA CYS A 94 -5.70 -20.40 -12.98
C CYS A 94 -5.29 -21.44 -14.02
N GLN A 95 -4.21 -22.19 -13.81
CA GLN A 95 -3.82 -23.32 -14.67
C GLN A 95 -4.89 -24.41 -14.74
N LYS A 96 -5.62 -24.64 -13.64
CA LYS A 96 -6.74 -25.58 -13.56
C LYS A 96 -8.08 -24.95 -13.97
N SER A 97 -8.06 -23.69 -14.40
CA SER A 97 -9.24 -22.85 -14.62
C SER A 97 -10.19 -22.82 -13.41
N ALA A 98 -9.69 -22.96 -12.18
CA ALA A 98 -10.48 -22.94 -10.95
C ALA A 98 -10.49 -21.56 -10.30
N ILE A 99 -11.56 -21.26 -9.55
CA ILE A 99 -11.68 -20.04 -8.74
C ILE A 99 -11.96 -20.43 -7.28
N TYR A 100 -11.40 -19.66 -6.36
CA TYR A 100 -11.73 -19.75 -4.95
C TYR A 100 -12.90 -18.81 -4.64
N ILE A 101 -13.95 -19.36 -4.04
CA ILE A 101 -15.10 -18.64 -3.50
C ILE A 101 -15.23 -19.14 -2.07
N HIS A 102 -15.28 -18.24 -1.10
CA HIS A 102 -15.33 -18.66 0.30
C HIS A 102 -16.63 -19.39 0.65
N ASN A 103 -17.77 -18.81 0.26
CA ASN A 103 -19.08 -19.43 0.44
C ASN A 103 -19.94 -19.17 -0.79
N GLU A 104 -20.29 -20.24 -1.50
CA GLU A 104 -21.11 -20.15 -2.72
C GLU A 104 -22.58 -19.87 -2.41
N ASP A 105 -23.07 -20.23 -1.22
CA ASP A 105 -24.47 -20.09 -0.84
C ASP A 105 -24.87 -18.62 -0.61
N ASP A 106 -23.89 -17.75 -0.32
CA ASP A 106 -24.11 -16.33 -0.08
C ASP A 106 -24.18 -15.50 -1.37
N ILE A 107 -23.99 -16.13 -2.55
CA ILE A 107 -23.91 -15.39 -3.81
C ILE A 107 -25.31 -15.04 -4.32
N SER A 108 -25.65 -13.76 -4.21
CA SER A 108 -26.80 -13.15 -4.88
C SER A 108 -26.35 -12.27 -6.04
N LEU A 109 -26.67 -12.69 -7.28
CA LEU A 109 -26.38 -11.94 -8.49
C LEU A 109 -27.60 -11.14 -8.96
N ASN A 110 -27.36 -9.91 -9.42
CA ASN A 110 -28.39 -9.12 -10.07
C ASN A 110 -28.54 -9.53 -11.54
N GLU A 111 -29.70 -10.12 -11.90
CA GLU A 111 -30.00 -10.61 -13.25
C GLU A 111 -29.79 -9.57 -14.37
N LYS A 112 -29.93 -8.27 -14.05
CA LYS A 112 -29.68 -7.18 -15.00
C LYS A 112 -28.25 -7.19 -15.55
N TYR A 113 -27.30 -7.60 -14.72
CA TYR A 113 -25.87 -7.56 -15.04
C TYR A 113 -25.33 -8.92 -15.49
N ILE A 114 -26.20 -9.91 -15.70
CA ILE A 114 -25.79 -11.20 -16.25
C ILE A 114 -25.84 -11.11 -17.78
N LEU A 115 -24.70 -11.39 -18.42
CA LEU A 115 -24.59 -11.44 -19.88
C LEU A 115 -25.59 -12.46 -20.46
N PRO A 116 -26.23 -12.17 -21.61
CA PRO A 116 -27.28 -13.03 -22.18
C PRO A 116 -26.89 -14.52 -22.30
N GLU A 117 -25.65 -14.81 -22.71
CA GLU A 117 -25.09 -16.14 -22.89
C GLU A 117 -24.80 -16.90 -21.57
N LEU A 118 -24.86 -16.20 -20.44
CA LEU A 118 -24.68 -16.76 -19.10
C LEU A 118 -26.00 -16.93 -18.34
N LYS A 119 -27.12 -16.40 -18.86
CA LYS A 119 -28.43 -16.55 -18.23
C LYS A 119 -28.84 -18.02 -18.18
N GLY A 120 -29.39 -18.43 -17.03
CA GLY A 120 -29.82 -19.81 -16.78
C GLY A 120 -28.70 -20.78 -16.40
N LYS A 121 -27.43 -20.35 -16.38
CA LYS A 121 -26.31 -21.13 -15.82
C LYS A 121 -26.34 -21.11 -14.30
N LYS A 122 -25.62 -22.05 -13.67
CA LYS A 122 -25.46 -22.02 -12.20
C LYS A 122 -24.65 -20.81 -11.78
N THR A 123 -24.93 -20.24 -10.61
CA THR A 123 -24.25 -19.06 -10.08
C THR A 123 -22.73 -19.17 -10.16
N LYS A 124 -22.14 -20.28 -9.70
CA LYS A 124 -20.69 -20.55 -9.80
C LYS A 124 -20.15 -20.47 -11.22
N GLU A 125 -20.89 -20.99 -12.21
CA GLU A 125 -20.49 -20.97 -13.62
C GLU A 125 -20.52 -19.54 -14.18
N ILE A 126 -21.50 -18.73 -13.76
CA ILE A 126 -21.60 -17.31 -14.13
C ILE A 126 -20.42 -16.55 -13.57
N VAL A 127 -20.10 -16.72 -12.29
CA VAL A 127 -18.96 -16.06 -11.63
C VAL A 127 -17.65 -16.45 -12.31
N ARG A 128 -17.42 -17.76 -12.50
CA ARG A 128 -16.22 -18.30 -13.16
C ARG A 128 -16.06 -17.75 -14.58
N ALA A 129 -17.12 -17.72 -15.37
CA ALA A 129 -17.07 -17.19 -16.74
C ALA A 129 -16.70 -15.70 -16.75
N ASN A 130 -17.34 -14.88 -15.90
CA ASN A 130 -17.00 -13.47 -15.78
C ASN A 130 -15.55 -13.25 -15.33
N PHE A 131 -15.08 -14.00 -14.34
CA PHE A 131 -13.70 -13.90 -13.86
C PHE A 131 -12.68 -14.13 -15.00
N TYR A 132 -12.79 -15.26 -15.71
CA TYR A 132 -11.85 -15.56 -16.80
C TYR A 132 -11.98 -14.63 -18.00
N GLN A 133 -13.19 -14.16 -18.32
CA GLN A 133 -13.39 -13.16 -19.35
C GLN A 133 -12.69 -11.83 -18.99
N LEU A 134 -12.70 -11.43 -17.72
CA LEU A 134 -11.94 -10.25 -17.27
C LEU A 134 -10.42 -10.47 -17.41
N LEU A 135 -9.92 -11.65 -17.02
CA LEU A 135 -8.49 -11.95 -17.14
C LEU A 135 -8.03 -11.93 -18.60
N GLU A 136 -8.84 -12.47 -19.50
CA GLU A 136 -8.60 -12.44 -20.94
C GLU A 136 -8.66 -11.00 -21.48
N ASN A 137 -9.65 -10.21 -21.07
CA ASN A 137 -9.73 -8.79 -21.44
C ASN A 137 -8.50 -8.01 -20.96
N ILE A 138 -8.02 -8.25 -19.74
CA ILE A 138 -6.80 -7.63 -19.22
C ILE A 138 -5.60 -8.06 -20.06
N LYS A 139 -5.44 -9.37 -20.33
CA LYS A 139 -4.35 -9.89 -21.16
C LYS A 139 -4.34 -9.29 -22.57
N ASN A 140 -5.51 -9.11 -23.18
CA ASN A 140 -5.64 -8.63 -24.55
C ASN A 140 -5.49 -7.11 -24.67
N ASN A 141 -5.86 -6.35 -23.63
CA ASN A 141 -5.81 -4.89 -23.65
C ASN A 141 -4.50 -4.30 -23.11
N ASN A 142 -3.63 -5.12 -22.50
CA ASN A 142 -2.44 -4.67 -21.78
C ASN A 142 -1.19 -5.45 -22.17
N SER A 143 -0.03 -4.79 -22.10
CA SER A 143 1.29 -5.41 -22.32
C SER A 143 1.97 -5.72 -20.99
N LEU A 144 1.30 -6.48 -20.12
CA LEU A 144 1.84 -6.86 -18.81
C LEU A 144 2.84 -8.02 -18.96
N SER A 145 3.92 -7.97 -18.19
CA SER A 145 4.78 -9.14 -17.97
C SER A 145 4.03 -10.25 -17.24
N THR A 146 4.56 -11.48 -17.28
CA THR A 146 3.95 -12.63 -16.58
C THR A 146 3.80 -12.37 -15.08
N ALA A 147 4.80 -11.76 -14.43
CA ALA A 147 4.76 -11.46 -13.01
C ALA A 147 3.70 -10.40 -12.67
N GLU A 148 3.58 -9.35 -13.48
CA GLU A 148 2.55 -8.31 -13.32
C GLU A 148 1.14 -8.87 -13.52
N ALA A 149 0.97 -9.74 -14.53
CA ALA A 149 -0.31 -10.42 -14.76
C ALA A 149 -0.67 -11.36 -13.61
N ASP A 150 0.26 -12.21 -13.16
CA ASP A 150 0.07 -13.13 -12.03
C ASP A 150 -0.31 -12.35 -10.75
N TYR A 151 0.31 -11.20 -10.51
CA TYR A 151 -0.03 -10.31 -9.39
C TYR A 151 -1.45 -9.75 -9.50
N VAL A 152 -1.83 -9.18 -10.65
CA VAL A 152 -3.20 -8.67 -10.87
C VAL A 152 -4.24 -9.78 -10.72
N TYR A 153 -3.97 -10.97 -11.25
CA TYR A 153 -4.88 -12.11 -11.15
C TYR A 153 -5.09 -12.54 -9.71
N SER A 154 -4.02 -12.50 -8.91
CA SER A 154 -4.05 -12.74 -7.46
C SER A 154 -4.91 -11.72 -6.72
N LEU A 155 -4.81 -10.43 -7.04
CA LEU A 155 -5.69 -9.40 -6.44
C LEU A 155 -7.15 -9.61 -6.84
N LEU A 156 -7.42 -9.90 -8.12
CA LEU A 156 -8.78 -10.18 -8.61
C LEU A 156 -9.38 -11.46 -7.99
N MET A 157 -8.55 -12.48 -7.73
CA MET A 157 -8.99 -13.71 -7.05
C MET A 157 -9.41 -13.41 -5.59
N GLN A 158 -8.70 -12.52 -4.89
CA GLN A 158 -9.11 -12.07 -3.55
C GLN A 158 -10.44 -11.32 -3.61
N ILE A 159 -10.59 -10.39 -4.57
CA ILE A 159 -11.83 -9.64 -4.78
C ILE A 159 -13.01 -10.58 -5.06
N VAL A 160 -12.87 -11.53 -5.99
CA VAL A 160 -13.97 -12.41 -6.40
C VAL A 160 -14.32 -13.51 -5.37
N SER A 161 -13.61 -13.58 -4.25
CA SER A 161 -13.85 -14.62 -3.24
C SER A 161 -15.11 -14.40 -2.39
N ARG A 162 -15.67 -13.17 -2.40
CA ARG A 162 -16.82 -12.71 -1.59
C ARG A 162 -17.93 -12.03 -2.40
N PRO A 163 -19.19 -11.97 -1.91
CA PRO A 163 -20.34 -11.50 -2.70
C PRO A 163 -20.23 -10.08 -3.29
N GLY A 164 -19.68 -9.11 -2.56
CA GLY A 164 -19.49 -7.73 -3.01
C GLY A 164 -18.50 -7.65 -4.17
N GLY A 165 -17.35 -8.31 -4.03
CA GLY A 165 -16.37 -8.38 -5.11
C GLY A 165 -16.85 -9.23 -6.30
N ILE A 166 -17.63 -10.29 -6.08
CA ILE A 166 -18.32 -11.03 -7.14
C ILE A 166 -19.24 -10.09 -7.94
N ASN A 167 -20.05 -9.29 -7.25
CA ASN A 167 -20.95 -8.32 -7.88
C ASN A 167 -20.19 -7.24 -8.65
N LEU A 168 -19.03 -6.79 -8.14
CA LEU A 168 -18.11 -5.89 -8.85
C LEU A 168 -17.63 -6.50 -10.16
N ILE A 169 -17.08 -7.71 -10.13
CA ILE A 169 -16.51 -8.38 -11.31
C ILE A 169 -17.59 -8.69 -12.37
N VAL A 170 -18.76 -9.18 -11.95
CA VAL A 170 -19.88 -9.47 -12.87
C VAL A 170 -20.38 -8.18 -13.51
N LYS A 171 -20.61 -7.12 -12.73
CA LYS A 171 -21.09 -5.84 -13.25
C LYS A 171 -20.06 -5.15 -14.15
N LEU A 172 -18.78 -5.24 -13.81
CA LEU A 172 -17.68 -4.69 -14.62
C LEU A 172 -17.63 -5.36 -15.99
N ASN A 173 -17.59 -6.70 -16.05
CA ASN A 173 -17.58 -7.42 -17.32
C ASN A 173 -18.81 -7.14 -18.16
N TYR A 174 -20.00 -7.12 -17.54
CA TYR A 174 -21.22 -6.75 -18.24
C TYR A 174 -21.10 -5.39 -18.93
N LEU A 175 -20.57 -4.38 -18.23
CA LEU A 175 -20.41 -3.04 -18.80
C LEU A 175 -19.30 -2.97 -19.85
N LEU A 176 -18.17 -3.66 -19.64
CA LEU A 176 -17.09 -3.75 -20.63
C LEU A 176 -17.59 -4.36 -21.94
N THR A 177 -18.31 -5.49 -21.86
CA THR A 177 -18.85 -6.19 -23.03
C THR A 177 -19.95 -5.37 -23.71
N THR A 178 -20.97 -4.92 -22.97
CA THR A 178 -22.14 -4.24 -23.57
C THR A 178 -21.83 -2.84 -24.12
N LYS A 179 -20.78 -2.19 -23.63
CA LYS A 179 -20.34 -0.87 -24.12
C LYS A 179 -19.15 -0.93 -25.07
N GLU A 180 -18.65 -2.12 -25.37
CA GLU A 180 -17.40 -2.33 -26.12
C GLU A 180 -16.24 -1.50 -25.54
N ALA A 181 -16.18 -1.45 -24.21
CA ALA A 181 -15.22 -0.65 -23.48
C ALA A 181 -13.98 -1.47 -23.11
N LYS A 182 -12.85 -0.80 -22.92
CA LYS A 182 -11.57 -1.42 -22.55
C LYS A 182 -11.15 -1.03 -21.14
N LEU A 183 -10.67 -2.01 -20.38
CA LEU A 183 -9.94 -1.80 -19.15
C LEU A 183 -8.44 -1.91 -19.45
N VAL A 184 -7.70 -0.83 -19.19
CA VAL A 184 -6.25 -0.77 -19.37
C VAL A 184 -5.59 -0.53 -18.02
N LEU A 185 -4.65 -1.39 -17.67
CA LEU A 185 -3.84 -1.35 -16.46
C LEU A 185 -2.44 -0.87 -16.82
N THR A 186 -1.98 0.17 -16.13
CA THR A 186 -0.68 0.81 -16.39
C THR A 186 0.16 0.83 -15.13
N PRO A 187 1.49 0.61 -15.22
CA PRO A 187 2.36 0.80 -14.07
C PRO A 187 2.25 2.23 -13.52
N SER A 188 2.05 2.35 -12.20
CA SER A 188 2.07 3.62 -11.48
C SER A 188 2.80 3.46 -10.14
N ASN A 189 3.06 4.58 -9.46
CA ASN A 189 3.61 4.56 -8.11
C ASN A 189 2.56 4.28 -7.04
N ASP A 190 1.28 4.43 -7.38
CA ASP A 190 0.13 4.25 -6.52
C ASP A 190 -0.99 3.48 -7.26
N PHE A 191 -2.06 3.13 -6.55
CA PHE A 191 -3.32 2.73 -7.17
C PHE A 191 -4.11 4.00 -7.49
N GLU A 192 -4.52 4.16 -8.74
CA GLU A 192 -5.28 5.34 -9.17
C GLU A 192 -6.09 5.06 -10.43
N CYS A 193 -7.32 5.55 -10.52
CA CYS A 193 -8.14 5.47 -11.71
C CYS A 193 -8.09 6.80 -12.46
N SER A 194 -7.92 6.74 -13.78
CA SER A 194 -8.01 7.94 -14.61
C SER A 194 -9.33 8.64 -14.40
N MET A 195 -9.28 9.92 -14.04
CA MET A 195 -10.45 10.78 -13.92
C MET A 195 -10.79 11.39 -15.28
N ALA A 196 -12.07 11.37 -15.65
CA ALA A 196 -12.57 12.06 -16.83
C ALA A 196 -13.28 13.35 -16.40
N ALA A 197 -12.60 14.50 -16.47
CA ALA A 197 -13.19 15.80 -16.15
C ALA A 197 -14.13 16.29 -17.28
N ALA A 198 -15.33 16.77 -16.91
CA ALA A 198 -16.29 17.39 -17.84
C ALA A 198 -16.51 18.89 -17.51
N GLY A 199 -16.60 19.73 -18.57
CA GLY A 199 -17.03 21.13 -18.50
C GLY A 199 -16.09 22.14 -19.19
N PHE A 200 -16.54 22.69 -20.34
CA PHE A 200 -16.01 23.79 -21.17
C PHE A 200 -14.53 24.18 -21.03
N ALA A 201 -13.76 23.97 -22.10
CA ALA A 201 -12.45 24.59 -22.27
C ALA A 201 -12.59 26.12 -22.40
N LYS A 202 -12.31 26.86 -21.32
CA LYS A 202 -11.59 28.13 -21.46
C LYS A 202 -10.12 27.82 -21.26
N ILE A 203 -9.38 27.88 -22.36
CA ILE A 203 -7.92 27.83 -22.38
C ILE A 203 -7.45 28.96 -21.45
N ASN A 204 -6.83 28.59 -20.33
CA ASN A 204 -6.06 29.55 -19.54
C ASN A 204 -4.76 29.81 -20.32
N PRO A 205 -4.44 31.06 -20.74
CA PRO A 205 -3.31 31.34 -21.64
C PRO A 205 -1.93 30.99 -21.07
N ASN A 206 -1.83 30.58 -19.80
CA ASN A 206 -0.56 30.39 -19.11
C ASN A 206 -0.06 28.93 -19.01
N TYR A 207 -0.72 27.96 -19.66
CA TYR A 207 -0.14 26.63 -19.84
C TYR A 207 0.93 26.66 -20.94
N SER A 208 2.10 27.21 -20.63
CA SER A 208 3.28 27.04 -21.47
C SER A 208 3.97 25.72 -21.11
N SER A 209 3.98 24.84 -22.10
CA SER A 209 4.62 23.55 -22.13
C SER A 209 6.15 23.67 -22.00
N LYS A 210 6.71 23.21 -20.87
CA LYS A 210 8.08 22.70 -20.85
C LYS A 210 8.17 21.47 -19.93
N SER A 211 8.55 20.36 -20.57
CA SER A 211 8.91 19.04 -20.04
C SER A 211 7.81 18.28 -19.28
N ILE A 212 6.99 17.55 -20.03
CA ILE A 212 6.16 16.48 -19.51
C ILE A 212 6.73 15.17 -20.04
N THR A 213 7.36 14.37 -19.18
CA THR A 213 7.85 13.01 -19.49
C THR A 213 6.68 12.01 -19.52
N PRO A 214 6.84 10.79 -20.06
CA PRO A 214 5.77 9.80 -20.14
C PRO A 214 5.07 9.50 -18.80
N GLU A 215 5.76 9.63 -17.67
CA GLU A 215 5.17 9.42 -16.32
C GLU A 215 4.14 10.48 -15.92
N GLN A 216 4.11 11.64 -16.59
CA GLN A 216 3.12 12.68 -16.34
C GLN A 216 1.86 12.52 -17.23
N GLU A 217 1.79 11.53 -18.13
CA GLU A 217 0.60 11.34 -18.97
C GLU A 217 -0.64 10.89 -18.17
N LEU A 218 -0.52 10.18 -17.04
CA LEU A 218 -1.68 9.68 -16.27
C LEU A 218 -2.57 10.79 -15.69
N ARG A 219 -1.98 11.83 -15.09
CA ARG A 219 -2.71 13.04 -14.63
C ARG A 219 -3.19 13.92 -15.79
N THR A 220 -2.60 13.75 -16.97
CA THR A 220 -2.86 14.56 -18.16
C THR A 220 -3.71 13.84 -19.20
N ILE A 221 -4.26 12.65 -18.91
CA ILE A 221 -5.15 11.93 -19.85
C ILE A 221 -6.30 12.86 -20.21
N LEU A 222 -6.19 13.32 -21.45
CA LEU A 222 -6.90 14.42 -22.04
C LEU A 222 -8.42 14.21 -21.99
N LYS A 223 -9.10 15.28 -21.53
CA LYS A 223 -10.53 15.55 -21.67
C LYS A 223 -11.17 14.82 -22.86
N ARG A 224 -11.89 13.73 -22.58
CA ARG A 224 -13.17 13.47 -23.20
C ARG A 224 -14.19 13.38 -22.08
N GLU A 225 -15.20 14.25 -22.18
CA GLU A 225 -16.30 14.33 -21.23
C GLU A 225 -16.85 12.92 -20.97
N THR A 226 -16.91 12.51 -19.71
CA THR A 226 -17.89 11.50 -19.30
C THR A 226 -19.24 12.10 -19.63
N VAL A 227 -19.80 11.73 -20.78
CA VAL A 227 -21.14 12.18 -21.13
C VAL A 227 -22.08 11.55 -20.10
N PRO A 228 -22.81 12.34 -19.29
CA PRO A 228 -23.65 11.82 -18.23
C PRO A 228 -24.58 10.73 -18.75
N GLY A 229 -24.61 9.59 -18.06
CA GLY A 229 -25.41 8.41 -18.45
C GLY A 229 -24.86 7.56 -19.60
N VAL A 230 -23.89 8.06 -20.39
CA VAL A 230 -23.25 7.31 -21.49
C VAL A 230 -21.93 6.70 -21.05
N GLY A 231 -21.10 7.45 -20.31
CA GLY A 231 -19.82 6.99 -19.77
C GLY A 231 -18.67 6.90 -20.79
N VAL A 232 -17.59 6.22 -20.41
CA VAL A 232 -16.35 6.11 -21.22
C VAL A 232 -16.22 4.76 -21.93
N LYS A 233 -15.48 4.74 -23.05
CA LYS A 233 -15.09 3.50 -23.77
C LYS A 233 -13.72 2.95 -23.38
N LYS A 234 -12.96 3.67 -22.56
CA LYS A 234 -11.64 3.25 -22.08
C LYS A 234 -11.48 3.71 -20.64
N ILE A 235 -11.23 2.79 -19.73
CA ILE A 235 -10.82 3.06 -18.34
C ILE A 235 -9.32 2.79 -18.26
N LEU A 236 -8.58 3.67 -17.60
CA LEU A 236 -7.17 3.50 -17.29
C LEU A 236 -7.04 3.41 -15.77
N ILE A 237 -6.39 2.36 -15.28
CA ILE A 237 -6.08 2.17 -13.86
C ILE A 237 -4.57 2.05 -13.71
N GLY A 238 -3.97 2.97 -12.96
CA GLY A 238 -2.63 2.89 -12.43
C GLY A 238 -2.55 1.81 -11.35
N ILE A 239 -1.58 0.91 -11.47
CA ILE A 239 -1.30 -0.14 -10.49
C ILE A 239 0.16 -0.04 -10.06
N ASP A 240 0.37 -0.04 -8.75
CA ASP A 240 1.69 -0.27 -8.18
C ASP A 240 2.01 -1.76 -8.13
N PHE A 241 2.66 -2.25 -9.18
CA PHE A 241 3.09 -3.66 -9.28
C PHE A 241 4.14 -4.07 -8.24
N ARG A 242 4.76 -3.10 -7.55
CA ARG A 242 5.75 -3.32 -6.49
C ARG A 242 5.23 -2.95 -5.11
N TYR A 243 3.91 -2.79 -4.95
CA TYR A 243 3.32 -2.31 -3.70
C TYR A 243 3.83 -3.08 -2.48
N ASN A 244 3.83 -4.41 -2.56
CA ASN A 244 4.29 -5.29 -1.49
C ASN A 244 5.79 -5.12 -1.18
N ASP A 245 6.58 -4.64 -2.13
CA ASP A 245 8.03 -4.49 -1.98
C ASP A 245 8.45 -3.08 -1.53
N LYS A 246 7.51 -2.13 -1.36
CA LYS A 246 7.80 -0.73 -0.98
C LYS A 246 7.62 -0.45 0.51
N ILE A 247 8.46 0.43 1.08
CA ILE A 247 8.35 0.89 2.48
C ILE A 247 6.98 1.53 2.69
N SER A 248 6.42 2.10 1.62
CA SER A 248 5.08 2.70 1.60
C SER A 248 3.97 1.71 1.97
N SER A 249 4.09 0.40 1.68
CA SER A 249 3.08 -0.59 2.08
C SER A 249 3.17 -0.97 3.56
N LEU A 250 4.35 -0.79 4.17
CA LEU A 250 4.57 -0.88 5.62
C LEU A 250 4.38 0.48 6.31
N ASN A 251 3.89 1.51 5.61
CA ASN A 251 4.06 2.88 6.06
C ASN A 251 3.19 3.22 7.27
N LEU A 252 3.85 3.23 8.43
CA LEU A 252 3.36 3.80 9.67
C LEU A 252 3.91 5.21 9.98
N ASP A 253 4.67 5.83 9.07
CA ASP A 253 5.22 7.20 9.31
C ASP A 253 4.09 8.23 9.29
N THR A 254 3.03 7.91 8.54
CA THR A 254 1.69 8.52 8.59
C THR A 254 1.02 8.43 9.97
N TYR A 255 1.60 7.73 10.95
CA TYR A 255 0.91 7.43 12.21
C TYR A 255 1.64 8.00 13.42
N ALA A 256 2.96 8.20 13.30
CA ALA A 256 3.78 8.90 14.29
C ALA A 256 3.91 10.40 13.97
N SER A 257 3.74 10.83 12.73
CA SER A 257 3.80 12.25 12.34
C SER A 257 2.48 12.96 12.65
N THR A 258 2.55 14.18 13.21
CA THR A 258 1.39 15.08 13.28
C THR A 258 0.83 15.40 11.88
N GLY A 259 1.69 15.52 10.86
CA GLY A 259 1.32 16.06 9.55
C GLY A 259 0.70 15.08 8.55
N ASN A 260 0.72 13.80 8.86
CA ASN A 260 0.19 12.73 8.05
C ASN A 260 -0.57 11.83 9.02
N GLY A 261 -1.80 11.41 8.75
CA GLY A 261 -2.52 10.62 9.76
C GLY A 261 -2.73 9.16 9.43
N LEU A 262 -3.26 8.45 10.44
CA LEU A 262 -3.62 7.04 10.39
C LEU A 262 -4.51 6.82 9.15
N THR A 263 -3.95 6.40 8.03
CA THR A 263 -4.73 5.86 6.91
C THR A 263 -4.10 4.56 6.53
N ASP A 264 -4.68 3.47 7.02
CA ASP A 264 -4.38 2.19 6.42
C ASP A 264 -5.23 2.16 5.16
N ALA A 265 -4.60 2.47 4.04
CA ALA A 265 -5.28 2.42 2.74
C ALA A 265 -5.85 1.00 2.49
N GLY A 266 -5.31 -0.01 3.19
CA GLY A 266 -5.78 -1.37 3.20
C GLY A 266 -4.93 -2.26 2.28
N PRO A 267 -5.30 -3.56 2.16
CA PRO A 267 -4.61 -4.47 1.26
C PRO A 267 -4.64 -3.99 -0.19
N PRO A 268 -3.66 -4.38 -1.02
CA PRO A 268 -3.62 -4.00 -2.44
C PRO A 268 -4.86 -4.43 -3.23
N PHE A 269 -5.56 -5.51 -2.82
CA PHE A 269 -6.80 -5.91 -3.49
C PHE A 269 -7.97 -4.97 -3.17
N ILE A 270 -8.00 -4.35 -1.98
CA ILE A 270 -9.01 -3.32 -1.65
C ILE A 270 -8.72 -2.05 -2.44
N LEU A 271 -7.45 -1.67 -2.57
CA LEU A 271 -7.03 -0.54 -3.42
C LEU A 271 -7.41 -0.77 -4.88
N LEU A 272 -7.15 -1.97 -5.42
CA LEU A 272 -7.60 -2.30 -6.76
C LEU A 272 -9.13 -2.27 -6.88
N ALA A 273 -9.86 -2.81 -5.89
CA ALA A 273 -11.32 -2.81 -5.90
C ALA A 273 -11.90 -1.38 -5.91
N HIS A 274 -11.31 -0.48 -5.12
CA HIS A 274 -11.61 0.95 -5.10
C HIS A 274 -11.49 1.56 -6.50
N GLU A 275 -10.36 1.34 -7.19
CA GLU A 275 -10.18 1.86 -8.55
C GLU A 275 -11.12 1.22 -9.58
N LEU A 276 -11.45 -0.06 -9.42
CA LEU A 276 -12.44 -0.72 -10.28
C LEU A 276 -13.86 -0.15 -10.08
N ILE A 277 -14.20 0.29 -8.87
CA ILE A 277 -15.48 0.97 -8.57
C ILE A 277 -15.51 2.33 -9.28
N HIS A 278 -14.44 3.13 -9.22
CA HIS A 278 -14.31 4.32 -10.06
C HIS A 278 -14.45 3.99 -11.56
N GLY A 279 -13.84 2.89 -12.00
CA GLY A 279 -14.04 2.33 -13.34
C GLY A 279 -15.52 2.11 -13.68
N LEU A 280 -16.31 1.52 -12.78
CA LEU A 280 -17.76 1.36 -12.97
C LEU A 280 -18.49 2.71 -13.09
N HIS A 281 -18.15 3.68 -12.25
CA HIS A 281 -18.73 5.02 -12.29
C HIS A 281 -18.43 5.71 -13.63
N ASN A 282 -17.19 5.59 -14.12
CA ASN A 282 -16.76 6.09 -15.41
C ASN A 282 -17.46 5.39 -16.58
N LEU A 283 -17.56 4.06 -16.56
CA LEU A 283 -18.29 3.30 -17.59
C LEU A 283 -19.76 3.67 -17.64
N THR A 284 -20.38 3.97 -16.50
CA THR A 284 -21.80 4.33 -16.44
C THR A 284 -22.08 5.81 -16.69
N GLY A 285 -21.03 6.65 -16.75
CA GLY A 285 -21.18 8.11 -16.81
C GLY A 285 -21.86 8.67 -15.57
N LYS A 286 -21.63 8.02 -14.41
CA LYS A 286 -22.18 8.38 -13.10
C LYS A 286 -21.12 8.90 -12.13
N ALA A 287 -19.85 8.98 -12.55
CA ALA A 287 -18.79 9.57 -11.75
C ALA A 287 -19.14 11.04 -11.40
N ARG A 288 -19.01 11.39 -10.12
CA ARG A 288 -19.58 12.61 -9.54
C ARG A 288 -18.48 13.59 -9.16
N TYR A 289 -18.05 14.38 -10.15
CA TYR A 289 -16.91 15.29 -10.00
C TYR A 289 -17.26 16.69 -9.46
N ASN A 290 -18.54 16.99 -9.20
CA ASN A 290 -18.97 18.29 -8.70
C ASN A 290 -20.09 18.12 -7.66
N PHE A 291 -19.78 18.45 -6.41
CA PHE A 291 -20.65 18.16 -5.26
C PHE A 291 -20.89 19.35 -4.35
N SER A 292 -20.57 20.57 -4.80
CA SER A 292 -20.93 21.79 -4.07
C SER A 292 -22.39 21.74 -3.54
N PRO A 293 -23.41 21.24 -4.26
CA PRO A 293 -24.79 21.23 -3.76
C PRO A 293 -25.13 20.17 -2.68
N PHE A 294 -24.37 19.08 -2.54
CA PHE A 294 -24.69 18.02 -1.56
C PHE A 294 -24.39 18.44 -0.12
N PHE A 295 -23.24 19.10 0.07
CA PHE A 295 -22.84 19.73 1.34
C PHE A 295 -23.74 20.92 1.75
N HIS A 296 -24.62 21.38 0.85
CA HIS A 296 -25.60 22.43 1.14
C HIS A 296 -27.00 21.89 1.47
N GLY A 297 -27.21 20.57 1.42
CA GLY A 297 -28.48 19.93 1.75
C GLY A 297 -28.84 20.07 3.24
N PRO A 298 -30.13 20.23 3.59
CA PRO A 298 -30.56 20.49 4.97
C PRO A 298 -30.18 19.38 5.97
N GLN A 299 -29.99 18.14 5.51
CA GLN A 299 -29.56 17.02 6.34
C GLN A 299 -28.08 17.03 6.75
N TYR A 300 -27.24 17.85 6.10
CA TYR A 300 -25.79 17.94 6.38
C TYR A 300 -25.36 19.30 6.94
N ARG A 301 -26.27 20.30 6.95
CA ARG A 301 -26.02 21.61 7.59
C ARG A 301 -25.86 21.52 9.10
N ASP A 302 -26.51 20.52 9.70
CA ASP A 302 -26.51 20.27 11.14
C ASP A 302 -25.53 19.15 11.53
N ASP A 303 -24.75 18.59 10.59
CA ASP A 303 -23.73 17.60 10.88
C ASP A 303 -22.44 18.30 11.36
N PRO A 304 -22.08 18.16 12.66
CA PRO A 304 -20.93 18.86 13.22
C PRO A 304 -19.61 18.46 12.56
N LEU A 305 -19.47 17.20 12.13
CA LEU A 305 -18.26 16.70 11.46
C LEU A 305 -18.08 17.36 10.10
N MET A 306 -19.18 17.58 9.38
CA MET A 306 -19.16 18.23 8.07
C MET A 306 -18.78 19.71 8.19
N SER A 307 -19.30 20.40 9.21
CA SER A 307 -18.93 21.80 9.48
C SER A 307 -17.46 21.95 9.87
N LEU A 308 -16.90 20.95 10.55
CA LEU A 308 -15.52 20.92 11.02
C LEU A 308 -14.52 20.59 9.91
N LEU A 309 -14.77 19.52 9.15
CA LEU A 309 -13.88 19.05 8.09
C LEU A 309 -14.01 19.89 6.80
N TYR A 310 -15.17 20.52 6.59
CA TYR A 310 -15.50 21.25 5.36
C TYR A 310 -16.17 22.61 5.64
N PRO A 311 -15.46 23.56 6.29
CA PRO A 311 -16.04 24.85 6.65
C PRO A 311 -16.44 25.65 5.41
N MET A 312 -17.62 26.28 5.44
CA MET A 312 -18.16 27.08 4.32
C MET A 312 -17.27 28.26 3.89
N SER A 313 -16.28 28.62 4.70
CA SER A 313 -15.24 29.62 4.39
C SER A 313 -14.08 29.08 3.55
N SER A 314 -14.03 27.77 3.28
CA SER A 314 -12.96 27.14 2.52
C SER A 314 -13.00 27.55 1.03
N LEU A 315 -11.85 28.00 0.51
CA LEU A 315 -11.68 28.42 -0.89
C LEU A 315 -11.42 27.25 -1.85
N PHE A 316 -11.36 26.01 -1.36
CA PHE A 316 -10.99 24.83 -2.15
C PHE A 316 -12.20 24.19 -2.83
N SER A 317 -12.06 23.86 -4.12
CA SER A 317 -13.05 23.09 -4.88
C SER A 317 -12.97 21.61 -4.50
N LEU A 318 -13.97 21.10 -3.78
CA LEU A 318 -14.03 19.74 -3.21
C LEU A 318 -14.47 18.65 -4.21
N GLY A 319 -14.37 18.90 -5.51
CA GLY A 319 -14.86 18.00 -6.57
C GLY A 319 -14.34 16.55 -6.51
N PRO A 320 -13.04 16.31 -6.29
CA PRO A 320 -12.48 14.95 -6.13
C PRO A 320 -12.98 14.22 -4.87
N ALA A 321 -13.14 14.92 -3.74
CA ALA A 321 -13.51 14.32 -2.45
C ALA A 321 -14.91 13.69 -2.41
N ALA A 322 -15.80 14.10 -3.31
CA ALA A 322 -17.15 13.54 -3.38
C ALA A 322 -17.21 12.20 -4.11
N GLU A 323 -16.46 12.06 -5.20
CA GLU A 323 -16.38 10.79 -5.92
C GLU A 323 -15.72 9.73 -5.02
N GLU A 324 -14.74 10.11 -4.19
CA GLU A 324 -14.18 9.29 -3.11
C GLU A 324 -15.24 8.85 -2.09
N TYR A 325 -16.11 9.75 -1.63
CA TYR A 325 -17.19 9.39 -0.72
C TYR A 325 -18.16 8.35 -1.30
N TRP A 326 -18.53 8.47 -2.59
CA TRP A 326 -19.36 7.45 -3.26
C TRP A 326 -18.62 6.16 -3.54
N THR A 327 -17.32 6.20 -3.78
CA THR A 327 -16.54 4.98 -3.97
C THR A 327 -16.29 4.26 -2.65
N ILE A 328 -16.12 4.98 -1.55
CA ILE A 328 -15.75 4.43 -0.25
C ILE A 328 -16.98 4.03 0.58
N GLU A 329 -17.92 4.95 0.78
CA GLU A 329 -18.99 4.82 1.78
C GLU A 329 -20.36 4.54 1.16
N GLU A 330 -20.69 5.22 0.06
CA GLU A 330 -22.06 5.27 -0.42
C GLU A 330 -22.38 4.36 -1.60
N GLY A 331 -23.58 3.77 -1.58
CA GLY A 331 -24.09 2.92 -2.64
C GLY A 331 -24.00 1.42 -2.36
N ASN A 332 -24.82 0.65 -3.09
CA ASN A 332 -24.96 -0.80 -2.86
C ASN A 332 -23.70 -1.61 -3.20
N LEU A 333 -22.70 -0.99 -3.84
CA LEU A 333 -21.42 -1.59 -4.20
C LEU A 333 -20.34 -0.50 -4.09
N CYS A 334 -19.67 -0.46 -2.93
CA CYS A 334 -18.61 0.48 -2.58
C CYS A 334 -17.46 -0.25 -1.86
N GLU A 335 -16.34 0.43 -1.59
CA GLU A 335 -15.18 -0.13 -0.89
C GLU A 335 -15.58 -0.72 0.47
N ASN A 336 -16.40 -0.02 1.25
CA ASN A 336 -16.79 -0.46 2.59
C ASN A 336 -17.61 -1.76 2.58
N VAL A 337 -18.38 -2.05 1.51
CA VAL A 337 -19.05 -3.34 1.36
C VAL A 337 -18.00 -4.47 1.25
N ILE A 338 -16.98 -4.27 0.42
CA ILE A 338 -15.91 -5.25 0.23
C ILE A 338 -15.09 -5.39 1.52
N ARG A 339 -14.70 -4.27 2.15
CA ARG A 339 -14.00 -4.27 3.45
C ARG A 339 -14.78 -5.07 4.51
N LYS A 340 -16.09 -4.87 4.60
CA LYS A 340 -16.97 -5.58 5.55
C LYS A 340 -16.88 -7.09 5.40
N GLU A 341 -16.99 -7.57 4.17
CA GLU A 341 -16.98 -9.00 3.85
C GLU A 341 -15.65 -9.66 4.16
N HIS A 342 -14.60 -8.84 4.22
CA HIS A 342 -13.25 -9.25 4.60
C HIS A 342 -12.90 -8.97 6.07
N GLY A 343 -13.85 -8.56 6.90
CA GLY A 343 -13.63 -8.29 8.33
C GLY A 343 -12.84 -7.00 8.62
N TYR A 344 -12.69 -6.12 7.63
CA TYR A 344 -11.98 -4.85 7.79
C TYR A 344 -12.93 -3.75 8.23
N PHE A 345 -12.42 -2.78 9.01
CA PHE A 345 -13.20 -1.63 9.41
C PHE A 345 -13.54 -0.75 8.21
N PHE A 346 -14.67 -0.06 8.30
CA PHE A 346 -15.06 0.93 7.32
C PHE A 346 -14.09 2.09 7.32
N ARG A 347 -13.81 2.60 6.12
CA ARG A 347 -13.14 3.89 5.95
C ARG A 347 -14.20 4.96 5.74
N THR A 348 -13.91 6.14 6.24
CA THR A 348 -14.68 7.34 5.92
C THR A 348 -14.02 8.05 4.73
N GLY A 349 -14.65 8.01 3.56
CA GLY A 349 -14.38 8.90 2.43
C GLY A 349 -14.57 10.38 2.78
N HIS A 350 -15.30 10.72 3.84
CA HIS A 350 -15.35 12.07 4.43
C HIS A 350 -14.01 12.62 4.94
N ILE A 351 -12.94 11.82 5.03
CA ILE A 351 -11.61 12.25 5.55
C ILE A 351 -10.55 12.31 4.41
N SER A 352 -10.95 12.05 3.16
CA SER A 352 -10.05 12.06 2.00
C SER A 352 -9.53 13.45 1.60
N ALA A 353 -10.19 14.52 2.04
CA ALA A 353 -9.69 15.88 1.93
C ALA A 353 -8.96 16.25 3.22
N GLU A 354 -7.65 16.46 3.13
CA GLU A 354 -6.77 16.90 4.23
C GLU A 354 -7.46 17.96 5.12
N PRO A 355 -7.76 17.66 6.40
CA PRO A 355 -8.09 18.69 7.36
C PRO A 355 -6.78 19.35 7.80
N GLY A 356 -6.10 20.02 6.88
CA GLY A 356 -4.82 20.69 7.14
C GLY A 356 -3.70 19.77 7.64
N GLY A 357 -2.51 20.34 7.82
CA GLY A 357 -1.27 19.63 8.14
C GLY A 357 -1.19 19.03 9.55
N ARG A 358 -2.32 18.68 10.19
CA ARG A 358 -2.38 17.92 11.46
C ARG A 358 -3.48 16.83 11.48
N GLY A 359 -4.23 16.66 10.39
CA GLY A 359 -5.65 16.34 10.50
C GLY A 359 -6.09 14.88 10.65
N ILE A 360 -5.27 13.84 10.44
CA ILE A 360 -5.80 12.47 10.34
C ILE A 360 -5.38 11.55 11.51
N ARG A 361 -4.22 11.77 12.15
CA ARG A 361 -3.74 10.96 13.28
C ARG A 361 -4.73 11.03 14.44
N ASP A 362 -5.23 12.22 14.66
CA ASP A 362 -6.13 12.48 15.76
C ASP A 362 -7.54 11.97 15.46
N LEU A 363 -7.95 11.85 14.19
CA LEU A 363 -9.27 11.33 13.83
C LEU A 363 -9.45 9.85 14.18
N TYR A 364 -8.39 9.03 14.20
CA TYR A 364 -8.47 7.66 14.72
C TYR A 364 -8.55 7.63 16.25
N TYR A 365 -7.76 8.45 16.95
CA TYR A 365 -7.85 8.63 18.40
C TYR A 365 -9.26 9.11 18.84
N LEU A 366 -9.83 10.01 18.05
CA LEU A 366 -11.17 10.56 18.24
C LEU A 366 -12.29 9.58 17.82
N GLY A 367 -11.94 8.41 17.25
CA GLY A 367 -12.88 7.41 16.75
C GLY A 367 -13.57 7.79 15.42
N LEU A 368 -13.35 9.02 14.94
CA LEU A 368 -13.99 9.62 13.77
C LEU A 368 -13.60 8.97 12.44
N ALA A 369 -12.46 8.28 12.37
CA ALA A 369 -12.07 7.52 11.18
C ALA A 369 -12.80 6.17 11.01
N ARG A 370 -13.58 5.75 12.02
CA ARG A 370 -14.26 4.43 12.08
C ARG A 370 -15.78 4.56 12.20
N SER A 371 -16.24 5.55 12.95
CA SER A 371 -17.65 5.85 13.19
C SER A 371 -17.76 7.26 13.81
N TYR A 372 -18.81 8.00 13.53
CA TYR A 372 -19.07 9.27 14.20
C TYR A 372 -20.34 9.14 15.05
N ASN A 373 -20.17 9.02 16.36
CA ASN A 373 -21.25 9.12 17.33
C ASN A 373 -21.03 10.38 18.20
N ILE A 374 -22.02 10.74 19.01
CA ILE A 374 -21.96 11.96 19.84
C ILE A 374 -20.71 11.97 20.74
N SER A 375 -20.32 10.82 21.30
CA SER A 375 -19.12 10.71 22.13
C SER A 375 -17.83 11.03 21.36
N ASN A 376 -17.72 10.57 20.11
CA ASN A 376 -16.57 10.83 19.23
C ASN A 376 -16.50 12.31 18.85
N LEU A 377 -17.66 12.94 18.61
CA LEU A 377 -17.76 14.38 18.32
C LEU A 377 -17.40 15.25 19.53
N THR A 378 -17.84 14.86 20.74
CA THR A 378 -17.46 15.56 21.98
C THR A 378 -15.95 15.48 22.22
N ARG A 379 -15.35 14.29 22.08
CA ARG A 379 -13.90 14.10 22.20
C ARG A 379 -13.14 14.95 21.18
N CYS A 380 -13.68 15.08 19.97
CA CYS A 380 -13.09 15.91 18.91
C CYS A 380 -13.13 17.39 19.27
N GLN A 381 -14.26 17.89 19.78
CA GLN A 381 -14.38 19.27 20.22
C GLN A 381 -13.43 19.59 21.38
N GLU A 382 -13.31 18.69 22.37
CA GLU A 382 -12.36 18.82 23.48
C GLU A 382 -10.91 18.86 22.96
N TYR A 383 -10.58 17.99 22.01
CA TYR A 383 -9.26 17.92 21.40
C TYR A 383 -8.89 19.19 20.62
N ILE A 384 -9.79 19.71 19.80
CA ILE A 384 -9.60 20.97 19.05
C ILE A 384 -9.34 22.14 20.01
N ASN A 385 -10.07 22.20 21.12
CA ASN A 385 -9.90 23.26 22.13
C ASN A 385 -8.54 23.18 22.84
N LEU A 386 -7.92 21.99 22.93
CA LEU A 386 -6.57 21.80 23.49
C LEU A 386 -5.48 22.16 22.48
N LEU A 387 -5.73 21.94 21.19
CA LEU A 387 -4.77 22.13 20.10
C LEU A 387 -4.39 23.59 19.80
N GLU A 388 -5.15 24.59 20.25
CA GLU A 388 -4.80 26.01 20.06
C GLU A 388 -3.53 26.42 20.87
N ILE A 389 -2.90 25.48 21.58
CA ILE A 389 -1.87 25.76 22.60
C ILE A 389 -0.50 25.09 22.31
N GLU A 390 -0.40 24.07 21.44
CA GLU A 390 0.83 23.25 21.31
C GLU A 390 1.58 23.35 19.95
N GLU A 391 2.89 23.63 20.05
CA GLU A 391 3.90 23.48 18.97
C GLU A 391 4.27 22.00 18.79
N SER A 392 4.79 21.61 17.62
CA SER A 392 5.09 20.20 17.31
C SER A 392 6.10 19.59 18.30
N ASP A 393 5.79 18.41 18.82
CA ASP A 393 6.60 17.70 19.81
C ASP A 393 7.85 17.04 19.19
N VAL A 394 9.00 17.20 19.83
CA VAL A 394 10.28 16.58 19.43
C VAL A 394 10.21 15.05 19.55
N ASP A 395 9.38 14.55 20.46
CA ASP A 395 9.22 13.11 20.70
C ASP A 395 8.59 12.38 19.50
N ASP A 396 7.69 13.04 18.75
CA ASP A 396 7.08 12.50 17.53
C ASP A 396 8.12 12.25 16.42
N GLU A 397 9.09 13.15 16.26
CA GLU A 397 10.19 12.98 15.28
C GLU A 397 11.11 11.81 15.64
N VAL A 398 11.32 11.57 16.93
CA VAL A 398 12.11 10.45 17.43
C VAL A 398 11.37 9.13 17.15
N VAL A 399 10.09 9.05 17.46
CA VAL A 399 9.26 7.87 17.18
C VAL A 399 9.24 7.56 15.68
N ASP A 400 8.98 8.56 14.82
CA ASP A 400 8.96 8.39 13.35
C ASP A 400 10.27 7.78 12.82
N LYS A 401 11.42 8.32 13.23
CA LYS A 401 12.73 7.79 12.80
C LYS A 401 12.99 6.37 13.29
N LEU A 402 12.63 6.06 14.53
CA LEU A 402 12.81 4.72 15.09
C LEU A 402 11.92 3.69 14.39
N LEU A 403 10.68 4.05 14.05
CA LEU A 403 9.81 3.19 13.26
C LEU A 403 10.32 2.98 11.83
N LYS A 404 10.96 3.97 11.22
CA LYS A 404 11.65 3.78 9.93
C LYS A 404 12.73 2.70 10.02
N PHE A 405 13.50 2.65 11.12
CA PHE A 405 14.51 1.61 11.31
C PHE A 405 13.89 0.23 11.48
N GLU A 406 12.78 0.13 12.22
CA GLU A 406 12.01 -1.12 12.32
C GLU A 406 11.51 -1.60 10.96
N LYS A 407 11.07 -0.70 10.08
CA LYS A 407 10.69 -1.07 8.71
C LYS A 407 11.87 -1.60 7.92
N PHE A 408 13.00 -0.90 7.93
CA PHE A 408 14.22 -1.36 7.26
C PHE A 408 14.64 -2.75 7.79
N ASN A 409 14.46 -2.99 9.08
CA ASN A 409 14.75 -4.27 9.74
C ASN A 409 13.87 -5.43 9.27
N THR A 410 12.68 -5.18 8.72
CA THR A 410 11.74 -6.21 8.25
C THR A 410 11.85 -6.51 6.76
N TRP A 411 12.71 -5.80 6.04
CA TRP A 411 12.88 -5.97 4.61
C TRP A 411 13.84 -7.10 4.25
N SER A 412 13.46 -7.84 3.21
CA SER A 412 14.38 -8.69 2.47
C SER A 412 14.97 -7.83 1.36
N TYR A 413 16.29 -7.79 1.28
CA TYR A 413 16.98 -7.01 0.27
C TYR A 413 17.63 -7.98 -0.71
N SER A 414 17.34 -7.81 -2.00
CA SER A 414 18.19 -8.42 -3.03
C SER A 414 19.48 -7.61 -3.17
N LEU A 415 20.51 -8.24 -3.73
CA LEU A 415 21.75 -7.56 -4.06
C LEU A 415 21.54 -6.35 -4.99
N THR A 416 20.63 -6.51 -5.96
CA THR A 416 20.25 -5.48 -6.91
C THR A 416 19.61 -4.27 -6.22
N ASP A 417 18.79 -4.51 -5.19
CA ASP A 417 18.17 -3.42 -4.41
C ASP A 417 19.23 -2.60 -3.68
N LEU A 418 20.23 -3.24 -3.08
CA LEU A 418 21.31 -2.54 -2.38
C LEU A 418 22.19 -1.75 -3.33
N ILE A 419 22.49 -2.28 -4.52
CA ILE A 419 23.25 -1.57 -5.55
C ILE A 419 22.49 -0.36 -6.06
N HIS A 420 21.18 -0.50 -6.32
CA HIS A 420 20.34 0.64 -6.70
C HIS A 420 20.21 1.67 -5.57
N LEU A 421 20.10 1.23 -4.32
CA LEU A 421 20.09 2.10 -3.15
C LEU A 421 21.38 2.92 -3.11
N CYS A 422 22.55 2.27 -3.23
CA CYS A 422 23.86 2.90 -3.28
C CYS A 422 23.97 3.94 -4.40
N LYS A 423 23.55 3.59 -5.62
CA LYS A 423 23.53 4.52 -6.77
C LYS A 423 22.64 5.75 -6.52
N SER A 424 21.57 5.59 -5.75
CA SER A 424 20.60 6.66 -5.48
C SER A 424 21.02 7.62 -4.36
N ILE A 425 22.16 7.36 -3.71
CA ILE A 425 22.73 8.22 -2.68
C ILE A 425 23.36 9.44 -3.36
N SER A 426 22.91 10.63 -2.99
CA SER A 426 23.47 11.86 -3.58
C SER A 426 24.81 12.24 -2.93
N PRO A 427 25.69 12.96 -3.65
CA PRO A 427 26.92 13.51 -3.08
C PRO A 427 26.67 14.39 -1.82
N TYR A 428 25.52 15.06 -1.76
CA TYR A 428 25.11 15.83 -0.58
C TYR A 428 24.86 14.93 0.64
N GLN A 429 24.17 13.80 0.46
CA GLN A 429 23.93 12.83 1.53
C GLN A 429 25.25 12.21 2.04
N LEU A 430 26.18 11.89 1.15
CA LEU A 430 27.52 11.41 1.51
C LEU A 430 28.29 12.44 2.34
N LYS A 431 28.29 13.71 1.92
CA LYS A 431 28.97 14.79 2.67
C LYS A 431 28.34 15.04 4.04
N LYS A 432 27.01 14.88 4.16
CA LYS A 432 26.33 14.97 5.45
C LYS A 432 26.77 13.83 6.38
N MET A 433 26.84 12.60 5.87
CA MET A 433 27.32 11.44 6.63
C MET A 433 28.78 11.60 7.08
N GLU A 434 29.67 12.06 6.20
CA GLU A 434 31.07 12.33 6.53
C GLU A 434 31.22 13.32 7.70
N LYS A 435 30.40 14.39 7.71
CA LYS A 435 30.38 15.34 8.82
C LYS A 435 29.89 14.70 10.13
N ILE A 436 28.86 13.88 10.07
CA ILE A 436 28.30 13.18 11.24
C ILE A 436 29.36 12.25 11.82
N ILE A 437 29.99 11.41 10.98
CA ILE A 437 31.08 10.52 11.42
C ILE A 437 32.22 11.30 12.08
N ALA A 438 32.64 12.43 11.51
CA ALA A 438 33.71 13.24 12.07
C ALA A 438 33.34 13.90 13.43
N GLN A 439 32.04 14.06 13.70
CA GLN A 439 31.51 14.67 14.93
C GLN A 439 31.12 13.63 15.98
N PHE A 440 30.82 12.40 15.54
CA PHE A 440 30.40 11.30 16.40
C PHE A 440 31.60 10.77 17.18
N LYS A 441 31.54 10.88 18.51
CA LYS A 441 32.59 10.39 19.42
C LYS A 441 32.05 9.22 20.22
N ASN A 442 32.74 8.09 20.15
CA ASN A 442 32.43 6.94 21.00
C ASN A 442 32.78 7.28 22.46
N PRO A 443 31.85 7.16 23.42
CA PRO A 443 32.11 7.50 24.83
C PRO A 443 33.16 6.60 25.54
N GLY A 444 33.78 5.63 24.87
CA GLY A 444 34.87 4.80 25.40
C GLY A 444 34.37 3.46 25.99
N ASP A 445 35.32 2.62 26.41
CA ASP A 445 35.11 1.21 26.83
C ASP A 445 34.17 0.99 28.05
N GLU A 446 33.64 2.06 28.66
CA GLU A 446 32.67 2.00 29.76
C GLU A 446 31.21 2.24 29.32
N ALA A 447 30.94 2.36 28.01
CA ALA A 447 29.57 2.54 27.50
C ALA A 447 28.73 1.25 27.64
N PRO A 448 27.57 1.26 28.33
CA PRO A 448 26.87 0.03 28.69
C PRO A 448 26.11 -0.68 27.54
N ASP A 449 26.05 -0.12 26.33
CA ASP A 449 25.27 -0.73 25.25
C ASP A 449 25.72 -0.28 23.84
N GLN A 450 26.41 -1.17 23.11
CA GLN A 450 26.82 -0.94 21.72
C GLN A 450 25.60 -0.80 20.77
N GLU A 451 24.45 -1.37 21.14
CA GLU A 451 23.21 -1.29 20.36
C GLU A 451 22.62 0.13 20.45
N LEU A 452 22.68 0.74 21.63
CA LEU A 452 22.24 2.13 21.85
C LEU A 452 23.09 3.12 21.04
N LEU A 453 24.41 2.95 21.05
CA LEU A 453 25.34 3.78 20.27
C LEU A 453 25.08 3.68 18.76
N LEU A 454 24.81 2.46 18.27
CA LEU A 454 24.45 2.26 16.87
C LEU A 454 23.12 2.94 16.54
N LYS A 455 22.12 2.81 17.42
CA LYS A 455 20.82 3.46 17.26
C LYS A 455 20.95 4.98 17.19
N ASP A 456 21.72 5.59 18.09
CA ASP A 456 21.96 7.05 18.11
C ASP A 456 22.64 7.52 16.82
N PHE A 457 23.65 6.79 16.35
CA PHE A 457 24.29 7.08 15.07
C PHE A 457 23.31 7.01 13.89
N LEU A 458 22.47 5.97 13.83
CA LEU A 458 21.47 5.81 12.77
C LEU A 458 20.46 6.97 12.75
N MET A 459 20.12 7.55 13.91
CA MET A 459 19.18 8.68 14.05
C MET A 459 19.68 10.00 13.45
N GLU A 460 20.99 10.17 13.31
CA GLU A 460 21.61 11.41 12.81
C GLU A 460 21.86 11.38 11.30
N ILE A 461 22.12 10.20 10.73
CA ILE A 461 22.48 10.04 9.32
C ILE A 461 21.27 10.12 8.37
N PRO A 462 21.49 10.39 7.07
CA PRO A 462 20.40 10.38 6.09
C PRO A 462 19.66 9.02 6.05
N PRO A 463 18.32 8.99 5.89
CA PRO A 463 17.53 7.75 5.95
C PRO A 463 17.99 6.64 5.00
N LYS A 464 18.43 6.98 3.78
CA LYS A 464 18.97 6.00 2.82
C LYS A 464 20.25 5.32 3.31
N MET A 465 21.07 6.03 4.10
CA MET A 465 22.29 5.47 4.70
C MET A 465 21.93 4.53 5.85
N ALA A 466 21.00 4.95 6.72
CA ALA A 466 20.50 4.10 7.79
C ALA A 466 19.89 2.79 7.24
N GLN A 467 19.09 2.90 6.17
CA GLN A 467 18.54 1.75 5.46
C GLN A 467 19.64 0.80 4.95
N LEU A 468 20.68 1.35 4.30
CA LEU A 468 21.80 0.56 3.78
C LEU A 468 22.54 -0.18 4.91
N PHE A 469 22.83 0.50 6.01
CA PHE A 469 23.52 -0.09 7.15
C PHE A 469 22.71 -1.16 7.86
N ILE A 470 21.41 -0.92 8.05
CA ILE A 470 20.50 -1.92 8.61
C ILE A 470 20.42 -3.15 7.70
N ALA A 471 20.31 -2.95 6.38
CA ALA A 471 20.23 -4.06 5.44
C ALA A 471 21.48 -4.94 5.44
N ILE A 472 22.68 -4.33 5.46
CA ILE A 472 23.96 -5.04 5.40
C ILE A 472 24.28 -5.73 6.74
N SER A 473 23.97 -5.09 7.87
CA SER A 473 24.28 -5.64 9.20
C SER A 473 23.45 -6.87 9.59
N LYS A 474 22.37 -7.17 8.87
CA LYS A 474 21.48 -8.30 9.16
C LYS A 474 21.79 -9.58 8.39
N ASP A 475 22.73 -9.57 7.44
CA ASP A 475 22.98 -10.70 6.52
C ASP A 475 21.71 -11.21 5.80
N ASN A 476 20.66 -10.37 5.71
CA ASN A 476 19.36 -10.67 5.07
C ASN A 476 19.42 -10.55 3.53
N LEU A 477 20.59 -10.81 2.96
CA LEU A 477 20.82 -10.77 1.52
C LEU A 477 20.23 -12.01 0.87
N VAL A 478 19.21 -11.81 0.03
CA VAL A 478 18.77 -12.86 -0.89
C VAL A 478 19.64 -12.74 -2.13
N ASP A 479 20.64 -13.62 -2.26
CA ASP A 479 21.46 -13.71 -3.48
C ASP A 479 20.63 -14.39 -4.58
N GLU A 480 19.83 -13.59 -5.27
CA GLU A 480 19.27 -14.01 -6.55
C GLU A 480 20.36 -13.83 -7.61
N ASP A 481 20.72 -14.89 -8.33
CA ASP A 481 21.66 -14.91 -9.47
C ASP A 481 21.18 -14.05 -10.66
N LYS A 482 20.90 -12.77 -10.42
CA LYS A 482 20.50 -11.79 -11.43
C LYS A 482 21.73 -11.03 -11.90
N GLU A 483 21.96 -11.02 -13.21
CA GLU A 483 22.98 -10.17 -13.81
C GLU A 483 22.63 -8.70 -13.56
N ILE A 484 23.60 -7.95 -13.03
CA ILE A 484 23.47 -6.52 -12.77
C ILE A 484 24.22 -5.77 -13.85
N ASP A 485 23.61 -4.71 -14.37
CA ASP A 485 24.24 -3.84 -15.35
C ASP A 485 25.63 -3.36 -14.86
N PRO A 486 26.71 -3.57 -15.64
CA PRO A 486 28.06 -3.26 -15.21
C PRO A 486 28.30 -1.77 -14.91
N GLU A 487 27.63 -0.86 -15.64
CA GLU A 487 27.75 0.58 -15.38
C GLU A 487 27.03 0.98 -14.08
N VAL A 488 25.92 0.31 -13.76
CA VAL A 488 25.21 0.49 -12.50
C VAL A 488 26.07 -0.01 -11.34
N LEU A 489 26.72 -1.16 -11.52
CA LEU A 489 27.62 -1.78 -10.53
C LEU A 489 28.84 -0.89 -10.25
N ASP A 490 29.51 -0.36 -11.28
CA ASP A 490 30.71 0.47 -11.13
C ASP A 490 30.42 1.80 -10.39
N LYS A 491 29.29 2.45 -10.72
CA LYS A 491 28.83 3.66 -10.01
C LYS A 491 28.50 3.37 -8.55
N ALA A 492 27.87 2.23 -8.27
CA ALA A 492 27.58 1.81 -6.90
C ALA A 492 28.88 1.50 -6.14
N LEU A 493 29.83 0.80 -6.77
CA LEU A 493 31.11 0.41 -6.17
C LEU A 493 31.93 1.62 -5.71
N THR A 494 31.96 2.70 -6.51
CA THR A 494 32.61 3.97 -6.11
C THR A 494 32.02 4.52 -4.81
N THR A 495 30.69 4.47 -4.68
CA THR A 495 29.98 4.94 -3.47
C THR A 495 30.25 4.02 -2.28
N ILE A 496 30.21 2.71 -2.49
CA ILE A 496 30.44 1.68 -1.47
C ILE A 496 31.86 1.79 -0.90
N LYS A 497 32.88 1.91 -1.75
CA LYS A 497 34.28 2.10 -1.34
C LYS A 497 34.46 3.32 -0.46
N LYS A 498 33.90 4.46 -0.86
CA LYS A 498 33.97 5.70 -0.09
C LYS A 498 33.29 5.57 1.28
N ILE A 499 32.14 4.90 1.34
CA ILE A 499 31.44 4.63 2.62
C ILE A 499 32.31 3.72 3.51
N ASN A 500 32.89 2.66 2.96
CA ASN A 500 33.76 1.73 3.69
C ASN A 500 34.98 2.44 4.27
N GLU A 501 35.63 3.33 3.52
CA GLU A 501 36.76 4.14 4.01
C GLU A 501 36.34 5.05 5.17
N LEU A 502 35.19 5.71 5.08
CA LEU A 502 34.66 6.56 6.16
C LEU A 502 34.36 5.75 7.43
N LEU A 503 33.79 4.55 7.27
CA LEU A 503 33.49 3.66 8.40
C LEU A 503 34.79 3.12 9.04
N LYS A 504 35.81 2.77 8.26
CA LYS A 504 37.13 2.34 8.76
C LYS A 504 37.83 3.43 9.58
N ALA A 505 37.63 4.69 9.21
CA ALA A 505 38.17 5.84 9.93
C ALA A 505 37.33 6.26 11.15
N SER A 506 36.19 5.60 11.40
CA SER A 506 35.27 5.94 12.50
C SER A 506 35.46 5.07 13.73
N ASP A 507 35.09 5.59 14.90
CA ASP A 507 35.05 4.87 16.18
C ASP A 507 33.73 4.10 16.40
N LEU A 508 32.99 3.81 15.33
CA LEU A 508 31.71 3.08 15.37
C LEU A 508 31.88 1.59 15.76
N PRO A 509 30.81 0.91 16.22
CA PRO A 509 30.86 -0.49 16.61
C PRO A 509 31.47 -1.40 15.54
N SER A 510 32.31 -2.37 15.95
CA SER A 510 32.97 -3.30 15.03
C SER A 510 32.00 -4.11 14.16
N PRO A 511 30.82 -4.60 14.64
CA PRO A 511 29.94 -5.41 13.80
C PRO A 511 29.46 -4.67 12.54
N LEU A 512 29.14 -3.37 12.63
CA LEU A 512 28.74 -2.61 11.45
C LEU A 512 29.90 -2.46 10.44
N ARG A 513 31.11 -2.18 10.95
CA ARG A 513 32.30 -2.03 10.11
C ARG A 513 32.66 -3.33 9.41
N ASP A 514 32.61 -4.44 10.14
CA ASP A 514 32.98 -5.77 9.65
C ASP A 514 32.00 -6.26 8.58
N HIS A 515 30.68 -6.15 8.81
CA HIS A 515 29.67 -6.52 7.81
C HIS A 515 29.77 -5.66 6.54
N PHE A 516 30.02 -4.35 6.68
CA PHE A 516 30.14 -3.46 5.53
C PHE A 516 31.43 -3.70 4.73
N GLU A 517 32.52 -4.03 5.42
CA GLU A 517 33.77 -4.42 4.76
C GLU A 517 33.59 -5.73 3.97
N GLN A 518 32.90 -6.72 4.56
CA GLN A 518 32.60 -7.97 3.87
C GLN A 518 31.74 -7.74 2.63
N PHE A 519 30.65 -6.98 2.77
CA PHE A 519 29.81 -6.58 1.64
C PHE A 519 30.61 -5.90 0.52
N THR A 520 31.53 -4.99 0.88
CA THR A 520 32.38 -4.31 -0.10
C THR A 520 33.23 -5.30 -0.89
N LYS A 521 33.87 -6.26 -0.22
CA LYS A 521 34.69 -7.31 -0.85
C LYS A 521 33.87 -8.21 -1.77
N ASP A 522 32.65 -8.55 -1.37
CA ASP A 522 31.76 -9.40 -2.17
C ASP A 522 31.35 -8.72 -3.48
N ILE A 523 31.01 -7.42 -3.42
CA ILE A 523 30.72 -6.61 -4.61
C ILE A 523 31.94 -6.46 -5.52
N GLU A 524 33.13 -6.20 -4.96
CA GLU A 524 34.39 -6.14 -5.72
C GLU A 524 34.65 -7.45 -6.46
N SER A 525 34.51 -8.59 -5.77
CA SER A 525 34.72 -9.90 -6.38
C SER A 525 33.75 -10.20 -7.53
N LYS A 526 32.50 -9.69 -7.46
CA LYS A 526 31.50 -9.82 -8.52
C LYS A 526 31.78 -8.89 -9.70
N ALA A 527 32.31 -7.69 -9.45
CA ALA A 527 32.75 -6.77 -10.50
C ALA A 527 34.01 -7.26 -11.23
N ASP A 528 34.91 -7.96 -10.53
CA ASP A 528 36.15 -8.51 -11.09
C ASP A 528 35.97 -9.84 -11.85
N ARG A 529 34.77 -10.45 -11.84
CA ARG A 529 34.49 -11.63 -12.68
C ARG A 529 34.52 -11.19 -14.15
N PRO A 530 35.45 -11.69 -14.98
CA PRO A 530 35.49 -11.32 -16.39
C PRO A 530 34.16 -11.73 -17.02
N HIS A 531 33.52 -10.80 -17.73
CA HIS A 531 32.37 -11.08 -18.58
C HIS A 531 32.72 -12.29 -19.46
N ARG A 532 32.21 -13.47 -19.10
CA ARG A 532 32.29 -14.62 -19.99
C ARG A 532 31.38 -14.26 -21.15
N LEU A 533 31.99 -13.79 -22.23
CA LEU A 533 31.42 -13.76 -23.55
C LEU A 533 30.82 -15.15 -23.81
N VAL A 534 29.49 -15.26 -23.65
CA VAL A 534 28.74 -16.38 -24.19
C VAL A 534 28.63 -16.08 -25.68
N PHE A 535 29.45 -16.78 -26.46
CA PHE A 535 29.29 -16.92 -27.90
C PHE A 535 28.20 -17.94 -28.22
#